data_AF-A0A835EI88-F1
#
_entry.id   AF-A0A835EI88-F1
#
_cell.length_a   1.000
_cell.length_b   1.000
_cell.length_c   1.000
_cell.angle_alpha   90.00
_cell.angle_beta   90.00
_cell.angle_gamma   90.00
#
_symmetry.space_group_name_H-M   'P 1'
#
loop_
_entity.id
_entity.type
_entity.pdbx_description
1 polymer ?
#
loop_
_entity_poly.entity_id
_entity_poly.type
_entity_poly.pdbx_seq_one_letter_code
_entity_poly.pdbx_strand_id
1 'polypeptide(L)'
;MPAVPRLAAPPPPVARSARHAPPSPARSPRALYCSSSSSWNRWRCSPRRPSATAADAPRGCPLPEPEESDHLLLAALRAARIRDEESLRPDPLFIDPYAAVLSHDVSHHDMDYLVSHSVPCQDHYRLTTRYIDDKLQNLISNSEDIRQIVLLTDGMDTRPYRLSWPRLSVVYDVSPGKVFSTATRQLRGSGAKVSRNCVLLHTHLESPDLQESLSKNGFNGNRLSLWILQGLPLPTTMSLENLLHVISSLAMKGSIFIGELPHLPDRPSSKDMGWEQDNLEKLFFTWGFRVSFVQYDDVAKDIGLDIAAPWQQHGRVLFVAEQLRFSDAQVRQ
;
A
#
# COMPACT_ATOMS: atom_id res chain seq x y z
N MET A 1 -43.62 37.06 16.24
CA MET A 1 -42.76 36.31 15.32
C MET A 1 -42.40 37.21 14.15
N PRO A 2 -41.12 37.57 13.96
CA PRO A 2 -40.70 38.39 12.83
C PRO A 2 -40.52 37.53 11.56
N ALA A 3 -40.91 38.11 10.42
CA ALA A 3 -40.92 37.47 9.11
C ALA A 3 -39.50 37.19 8.58
N VAL A 4 -39.34 35.99 8.00
CA VAL A 4 -38.11 35.50 7.37
C VAL A 4 -37.92 36.18 6.00
N PRO A 5 -36.75 36.75 5.66
CA PRO A 5 -36.49 37.28 4.32
C PRO A 5 -36.16 36.15 3.34
N ARG A 6 -36.79 36.20 2.14
CA ARG A 6 -36.53 35.29 1.02
C ARG A 6 -35.12 35.51 0.45
N LEU A 7 -34.31 34.44 0.42
CA LEU A 7 -33.02 34.40 -0.29
C LEU A 7 -33.22 34.56 -1.81
N ALA A 8 -32.39 35.40 -2.43
CA ALA A 8 -32.33 35.57 -3.88
C ALA A 8 -31.67 34.35 -4.57
N ALA A 9 -32.13 34.04 -5.78
CA ALA A 9 -31.63 32.94 -6.60
C ALA A 9 -30.21 33.21 -7.16
N PRO A 10 -29.37 32.17 -7.34
CA PRO A 10 -28.01 32.33 -7.85
C PRO A 10 -27.98 32.59 -9.37
N PRO A 11 -26.96 33.30 -9.89
CA PRO A 11 -26.81 33.57 -11.31
C PRO A 11 -26.32 32.33 -12.10
N PRO A 12 -26.59 32.26 -13.42
CA PRO A 12 -26.23 31.12 -14.26
C PRO A 12 -24.71 31.05 -14.56
N PRO A 13 -24.19 29.85 -14.91
CA PRO A 13 -22.76 29.63 -15.11
C PRO A 13 -22.23 30.24 -16.41
N VAL A 14 -21.03 30.82 -16.33
CA VAL A 14 -20.30 31.41 -17.45
C VAL A 14 -19.53 30.34 -18.24
N ALA A 15 -19.64 30.37 -19.57
CA ALA A 15 -19.01 29.44 -20.49
C ALA A 15 -17.48 29.58 -20.58
N ARG A 16 -16.81 28.43 -20.79
CA ARG A 16 -15.35 28.20 -20.86
C ARG A 16 -14.65 29.03 -21.95
N SER A 17 -13.43 29.49 -21.64
CA SER A 17 -12.43 29.90 -22.64
C SER A 17 -11.32 28.85 -22.73
N ALA A 18 -11.09 28.33 -23.93
CA ALA A 18 -10.09 27.33 -24.26
C ALA A 18 -8.67 27.90 -24.12
N ARG A 19 -7.80 27.20 -23.38
CA ARG A 19 -6.37 27.51 -23.33
C ARG A 19 -5.61 26.57 -24.26
N HIS A 20 -4.86 27.17 -25.17
CA HIS A 20 -3.94 26.53 -26.10
C HIS A 20 -2.88 25.69 -25.39
N ALA A 21 -2.60 24.49 -25.93
CA ALA A 21 -1.50 23.62 -25.52
C ALA A 21 -0.16 24.09 -26.13
N PRO A 22 0.97 24.02 -25.39
CA PRO A 22 2.29 24.27 -25.95
C PRO A 22 2.86 23.03 -26.67
N PRO A 23 3.79 23.21 -27.65
CA PRO A 23 4.31 22.12 -28.48
C PRO A 23 5.41 21.30 -27.78
N SER A 24 5.50 20.02 -28.16
CA SER A 24 6.50 19.05 -27.66
C SER A 24 7.92 19.32 -28.20
N PRO A 25 8.99 19.13 -27.42
CA PRO A 25 10.35 19.16 -27.93
C PRO A 25 10.81 17.81 -28.50
N ALA A 26 11.66 17.91 -29.52
CA ALA A 26 12.13 16.86 -30.41
C ALA A 26 13.15 15.88 -29.81
N ARG A 27 13.20 14.69 -30.41
CA ARG A 27 14.19 13.61 -30.21
C ARG A 27 15.61 14.01 -30.64
N SER A 28 16.61 13.47 -29.95
CA SER A 28 17.99 13.29 -30.44
C SER A 28 18.62 11.99 -29.91
N PRO A 29 19.65 11.43 -30.58
CA PRO A 29 19.67 9.99 -30.90
C PRO A 29 20.68 9.12 -30.12
N ARG A 30 20.54 7.80 -30.38
CA ARG A 30 21.35 6.64 -29.98
C ARG A 30 22.87 6.86 -29.97
N ALA A 31 23.54 6.24 -28.98
CA ALA A 31 24.93 5.79 -29.08
C ALA A 31 25.03 4.28 -28.76
N LEU A 32 25.88 3.61 -29.54
CA LEU A 32 26.10 2.17 -29.64
C LEU A 32 27.37 1.73 -28.88
N TYR A 33 27.29 0.52 -28.32
CA TYR A 33 28.33 -0.53 -28.12
C TYR A 33 29.49 -0.41 -27.10
N CYS A 34 29.53 -1.44 -26.22
CA CYS A 34 30.62 -2.40 -25.87
C CYS A 34 32.07 -1.90 -25.65
N SER A 35 32.92 -2.45 -24.77
CA SER A 35 33.07 -3.76 -24.11
C SER A 35 34.30 -3.71 -23.19
N SER A 36 34.36 -4.50 -22.11
CA SER A 36 35.58 -5.15 -21.57
C SER A 36 35.24 -5.88 -20.26
N SER A 37 35.09 -7.20 -20.28
CA SER A 37 36.11 -8.23 -19.97
C SER A 37 36.40 -8.43 -18.48
N SER A 38 35.94 -9.59 -18.03
CA SER A 38 36.33 -10.44 -16.90
C SER A 38 37.77 -10.33 -16.34
N SER A 39 37.89 -10.43 -15.01
CA SER A 39 38.89 -11.32 -14.38
C SER A 39 38.43 -11.73 -12.98
N TRP A 40 38.13 -13.01 -12.81
CA TRP A 40 37.94 -13.67 -11.52
C TRP A 40 39.30 -13.92 -10.88
N ASN A 41 39.49 -13.55 -9.61
CA ASN A 41 40.62 -14.05 -8.83
C ASN A 41 40.16 -14.76 -7.55
N ARG A 42 40.68 -15.97 -7.45
CA ARG A 42 40.39 -17.08 -6.56
C ARG A 42 41.32 -16.97 -5.35
N TRP A 43 40.80 -16.84 -4.14
CA TRP A 43 41.57 -17.02 -2.91
C TRP A 43 41.17 -18.32 -2.22
N ARG A 44 42.16 -19.19 -2.00
CA ARG A 44 42.07 -20.46 -1.27
C ARG A 44 41.94 -20.18 0.22
N CYS A 45 40.99 -20.87 0.88
CA CYS A 45 40.93 -21.03 2.33
C CYS A 45 41.36 -22.45 2.72
N SER A 46 42.08 -22.57 3.85
CA SER A 46 42.09 -23.71 4.79
C SER A 46 43.05 -23.42 5.97
N PRO A 47 42.95 -24.04 7.16
CA PRO A 47 41.80 -24.73 7.80
C PRO A 47 41.61 -24.43 9.33
N ARG A 48 40.40 -24.77 9.86
CA ARG A 48 39.98 -25.27 11.22
C ARG A 48 40.61 -24.65 12.51
N ARG A 49 39.96 -24.41 13.68
CA ARG A 49 38.70 -24.75 14.42
C ARG A 49 38.78 -23.90 15.76
N PRO A 50 37.87 -23.95 16.80
CA PRO A 50 36.69 -24.78 17.05
C PRO A 50 35.40 -24.02 17.49
N SER A 51 34.36 -24.84 17.64
CA SER A 51 32.98 -24.68 18.14
C SER A 51 32.69 -23.67 19.26
N ALA A 52 31.56 -22.97 19.12
CA ALA A 52 30.71 -22.56 20.23
C ALA A 52 29.25 -22.97 19.93
N THR A 53 28.68 -23.75 20.83
CA THR A 53 27.25 -24.09 20.91
C THR A 53 26.44 -22.83 21.19
N ALA A 54 25.46 -22.55 20.35
CA ALA A 54 24.39 -21.60 20.66
C ALA A 54 23.06 -22.24 20.25
N ALA A 55 22.37 -22.77 21.27
CA ALA A 55 20.94 -23.01 21.22
C ALA A 55 20.21 -21.65 21.33
N ASP A 56 19.04 -21.58 20.70
CA ASP A 56 18.03 -20.52 20.78
C ASP A 56 18.45 -19.10 20.36
N ALA A 57 18.51 -18.90 19.04
CA ALA A 57 18.09 -17.64 18.44
C ALA A 57 16.66 -17.81 17.91
N PRO A 58 15.74 -16.85 18.13
CA PRO A 58 14.41 -16.90 17.53
C PRO A 58 14.58 -16.91 16.01
N ARG A 59 14.06 -17.96 15.37
CA ARG A 59 14.10 -18.09 13.91
C ARG A 59 13.25 -16.97 13.33
N GLY A 60 13.92 -15.93 12.82
CA GLY A 60 13.28 -15.00 11.89
C GLY A 60 12.64 -15.78 10.74
N CYS A 61 11.56 -15.25 10.18
CA CYS A 61 10.90 -15.87 9.04
C CYS A 61 11.95 -16.23 7.96
N PRO A 62 11.89 -17.43 7.35
CA PRO A 62 12.76 -17.76 6.24
C PRO A 62 12.68 -16.66 5.18
N LEU A 63 13.82 -16.30 4.60
CA LEU A 63 13.81 -15.48 3.39
C LEU A 63 12.93 -16.19 2.36
N PRO A 64 12.06 -15.48 1.63
CA PRO A 64 11.21 -16.10 0.63
C PRO A 64 12.09 -16.85 -0.37
N GLU A 65 11.69 -18.10 -0.69
CA GLU A 65 12.39 -18.90 -1.69
C GLU A 65 12.42 -18.14 -3.02
N PRO A 66 13.42 -18.33 -3.90
CA PRO A 66 13.56 -17.56 -5.14
C PRO A 66 12.28 -17.51 -5.99
N GLU A 67 11.52 -18.61 -6.03
CA GLU A 67 10.23 -18.73 -6.72
C GLU A 67 9.12 -17.88 -6.08
N GLU A 68 9.05 -17.82 -4.74
CA GLU A 68 8.10 -17.00 -4.00
C GLU A 68 8.36 -15.51 -4.21
N SER A 69 9.64 -15.13 -4.21
CA SER A 69 10.07 -13.76 -4.49
C SER A 69 9.66 -13.29 -5.89
N ASP A 70 9.68 -14.20 -6.87
CA ASP A 70 9.27 -13.92 -8.24
C ASP A 70 7.73 -13.85 -8.37
N HIS A 71 6.98 -14.64 -7.59
CA HIS A 71 5.52 -14.51 -7.50
C HIS A 71 5.08 -13.17 -6.91
N LEU A 72 5.73 -12.71 -5.83
CA LEU A 72 5.45 -11.41 -5.22
C LEU A 72 5.70 -10.27 -6.20
N LEU A 73 6.83 -10.34 -6.94
CA LEU A 73 7.15 -9.37 -7.97
C LEU A 73 6.09 -9.36 -9.08
N LEU A 74 5.65 -10.53 -9.55
CA LEU A 74 4.62 -10.63 -10.58
C LEU A 74 3.28 -10.05 -10.13
N ALA A 75 2.85 -10.33 -8.89
CA ALA A 75 1.64 -9.76 -8.33
C ALA A 75 1.70 -8.23 -8.25
N ALA A 76 2.83 -7.67 -7.81
CA ALA A 76 3.06 -6.23 -7.74
C ALA A 76 3.06 -5.57 -9.14
N LEU A 77 3.68 -6.23 -10.13
CA LEU A 77 3.67 -5.78 -11.53
C LEU A 77 2.25 -5.77 -12.09
N ARG A 78 1.39 -6.73 -11.71
CA ARG A 78 -0.02 -6.74 -12.11
C ARG A 78 -0.77 -5.58 -11.49
N ALA A 79 -0.58 -5.35 -10.21
CA ALA A 79 -1.19 -4.24 -9.50
C ALA A 79 -0.79 -2.89 -10.12
N ALA A 80 0.49 -2.70 -10.45
CA ALA A 80 0.98 -1.53 -11.18
C ALA A 80 0.32 -1.39 -12.56
N ARG A 81 0.21 -2.48 -13.31
CA ARG A 81 -0.47 -2.50 -14.60
C ARG A 81 -1.95 -2.08 -14.51
N ILE A 82 -2.68 -2.55 -13.49
CA ILE A 82 -4.09 -2.16 -13.28
C ILE A 82 -4.21 -0.65 -13.07
N ARG A 83 -3.26 -0.04 -12.33
CA ARG A 83 -3.22 1.42 -12.09
C ARG A 83 -2.86 2.21 -13.36
N ASP A 84 -1.98 1.66 -14.20
CA ASP A 84 -1.64 2.25 -15.49
C ASP A 84 -2.84 2.25 -16.43
N GLU A 85 -3.48 1.08 -16.60
CA GLU A 85 -4.69 0.93 -17.41
C GLU A 85 -5.82 1.83 -16.94
N GLU A 86 -5.99 1.99 -15.61
CA GLU A 86 -6.96 2.93 -15.05
C GLU A 86 -6.65 4.39 -15.41
N SER A 87 -5.38 4.79 -15.30
CA SER A 87 -4.93 6.16 -15.59
C SER A 87 -5.13 6.56 -17.06
N LEU A 88 -5.23 5.58 -17.96
CA LEU A 88 -5.45 5.76 -19.39
C LEU A 88 -6.94 5.78 -19.79
N ARG A 89 -7.87 5.52 -18.85
CA ARG A 89 -9.31 5.54 -19.16
C ARG A 89 -9.78 6.96 -19.50
N PRO A 90 -10.84 7.10 -20.32
CA PRO A 90 -11.43 8.42 -20.61
C PRO A 90 -11.95 9.15 -19.37
N ASP A 91 -12.45 8.40 -18.39
CA ASP A 91 -12.95 8.90 -17.11
C ASP A 91 -12.32 8.06 -15.98
N PRO A 92 -11.05 8.37 -15.61
CA PRO A 92 -10.30 7.56 -14.66
C PRO A 92 -10.72 7.90 -13.22
N LEU A 93 -10.89 6.87 -12.39
CA LEU A 93 -11.14 7.03 -10.94
C LEU A 93 -9.98 7.72 -10.26
N PHE A 94 -8.75 7.41 -10.66
CA PHE A 94 -7.54 8.06 -10.17
C PHE A 94 -6.46 8.07 -11.26
N ILE A 95 -5.47 8.93 -11.08
CA ILE A 95 -4.31 9.02 -11.97
C ILE A 95 -3.05 8.62 -11.19
N ASP A 96 -2.37 7.60 -11.68
CA ASP A 96 -1.03 7.19 -11.25
C ASP A 96 -0.03 7.41 -12.40
N PRO A 97 0.66 8.57 -12.43
CA PRO A 97 1.57 8.92 -13.52
C PRO A 97 2.83 8.05 -13.56
N TYR A 98 3.06 7.21 -12.55
CA TYR A 98 4.26 6.40 -12.43
C TYR A 98 3.99 4.91 -12.67
N ALA A 99 2.72 4.49 -12.73
CA ALA A 99 2.33 3.09 -12.91
C ALA A 99 2.91 2.48 -14.20
N ALA A 100 2.88 3.21 -15.32
CA ALA A 100 3.43 2.78 -16.60
C ALA A 100 4.92 2.38 -16.52
N VAL A 101 5.71 3.12 -15.74
CA VAL A 101 7.15 2.87 -15.57
C VAL A 101 7.40 1.56 -14.81
N LEU A 102 6.47 1.19 -13.93
CA LEU A 102 6.56 -0.03 -13.12
C LEU A 102 6.03 -1.26 -13.86
N SER A 103 5.11 -1.11 -14.81
CA SER A 103 4.45 -2.22 -15.51
C SER A 103 5.15 -2.70 -16.79
N HIS A 104 6.28 -2.07 -17.18
CA HIS A 104 6.81 -2.10 -18.54
C HIS A 104 7.45 -3.43 -19.02
N ASP A 105 7.74 -4.38 -18.13
CA ASP A 105 8.60 -5.55 -18.40
C ASP A 105 7.88 -6.92 -18.42
N VAL A 106 6.55 -6.99 -18.39
CA VAL A 106 5.83 -8.30 -18.35
C VAL A 106 4.79 -8.47 -19.45
N SER A 107 4.89 -9.58 -20.18
CA SER A 107 3.95 -9.97 -21.24
C SER A 107 2.55 -10.24 -20.68
N HIS A 108 1.51 -9.84 -21.41
CA HIS A 108 0.10 -10.00 -21.01
C HIS A 108 -0.28 -11.44 -20.59
N HIS A 109 0.32 -12.45 -21.24
CA HIS A 109 0.00 -13.85 -21.00
C HIS A 109 0.55 -14.41 -19.68
N ASP A 110 1.70 -13.92 -19.21
CA ASP A 110 2.33 -14.39 -17.97
C ASP A 110 1.54 -13.92 -16.73
N MET A 111 0.76 -12.85 -16.88
CA MET A 111 0.03 -12.16 -15.82
C MET A 111 -1.32 -12.79 -15.46
N ASP A 112 -2.04 -13.37 -16.42
CA ASP A 112 -3.40 -13.88 -16.20
C ASP A 112 -3.39 -15.33 -15.66
N TYR A 113 -2.36 -16.13 -15.96
CA TYR A 113 -2.28 -17.53 -15.55
C TYR A 113 -1.79 -17.72 -14.10
N LEU A 114 -0.86 -16.88 -13.63
CA LEU A 114 -0.19 -17.05 -12.34
C LEU A 114 -0.86 -16.31 -11.16
N VAL A 115 -1.82 -15.42 -11.44
CA VAL A 115 -2.31 -14.43 -10.46
C VAL A 115 -3.79 -14.61 -10.14
N SER A 116 -4.41 -15.72 -10.57
CA SER A 116 -5.87 -15.92 -10.51
C SER A 116 -6.48 -15.87 -9.09
N HIS A 117 -5.66 -15.86 -8.04
CA HIS A 117 -6.10 -15.70 -6.64
C HIS A 117 -5.35 -14.59 -5.86
N SER A 118 -4.22 -14.09 -6.38
CA SER A 118 -3.30 -13.21 -5.63
C SER A 118 -3.64 -11.71 -5.77
N VAL A 119 -4.22 -11.31 -6.91
CA VAL A 119 -4.59 -9.92 -7.21
C VAL A 119 -6.10 -9.81 -7.33
N PRO A 120 -6.75 -8.77 -6.79
CA PRO A 120 -8.20 -8.61 -6.93
C PRO A 120 -8.62 -8.61 -8.39
N CYS A 121 -9.91 -8.87 -8.61
CA CYS A 121 -10.57 -8.40 -9.82
C CYS A 121 -10.20 -6.93 -10.06
N GLN A 122 -9.84 -6.59 -11.31
CA GLN A 122 -9.23 -5.30 -11.64
C GLN A 122 -10.07 -4.12 -11.15
N ASP A 123 -11.40 -4.22 -11.27
CA ASP A 123 -12.32 -3.16 -10.86
C ASP A 123 -12.34 -2.98 -9.33
N HIS A 124 -12.21 -4.06 -8.54
CA HIS A 124 -12.09 -3.95 -7.08
C HIS A 124 -10.79 -3.26 -6.70
N TYR A 125 -9.69 -3.60 -7.37
CA TYR A 125 -8.40 -2.96 -7.10
C TYR A 125 -8.45 -1.45 -7.43
N ARG A 126 -9.09 -1.09 -8.54
CA ARG A 126 -9.30 0.32 -8.94
C ARG A 126 -10.13 1.07 -7.90
N LEU A 127 -11.29 0.52 -7.53
CA LEU A 127 -12.20 1.10 -6.55
C LEU A 127 -11.54 1.24 -5.16
N THR A 128 -10.81 0.22 -4.73
CA THR A 128 -10.02 0.22 -3.49
C THR A 128 -8.96 1.32 -3.49
N THR A 129 -8.21 1.44 -4.59
CA THR A 129 -7.17 2.48 -4.72
C THR A 129 -7.80 3.87 -4.59
N ARG A 130 -8.91 4.12 -5.30
CA ARG A 130 -9.66 5.37 -5.21
C ARG A 130 -10.14 5.65 -3.78
N TYR A 131 -10.79 4.68 -3.15
CA TYR A 131 -11.32 4.81 -1.79
C TYR A 131 -10.22 5.13 -0.77
N ILE A 132 -9.13 4.36 -0.80
CA ILE A 132 -8.00 4.54 0.12
C ILE A 132 -7.34 5.91 -0.11
N ASP A 133 -7.14 6.33 -1.35
CA ASP A 133 -6.55 7.63 -1.68
C ASP A 133 -7.40 8.78 -1.13
N ASP A 134 -8.71 8.77 -1.40
CA ASP A 134 -9.63 9.80 -0.93
C ASP A 134 -9.68 9.83 0.60
N LYS A 135 -9.75 8.67 1.25
CA LYS A 135 -9.80 8.56 2.72
C LYS A 135 -8.49 9.03 3.35
N LEU A 136 -7.35 8.63 2.80
CA LEU A 136 -6.02 9.05 3.22
C LEU A 136 -5.88 10.57 3.14
N GLN A 137 -6.19 11.16 1.98
CA GLN A 137 -6.10 12.61 1.77
C GLN A 137 -7.06 13.38 2.69
N ASN A 138 -8.27 12.85 2.93
CA ASN A 138 -9.23 13.44 3.85
C ASN A 138 -8.72 13.43 5.31
N LEU A 139 -8.24 12.28 5.79
CA LEU A 139 -7.74 12.13 7.16
C LEU A 139 -6.54 13.03 7.46
N ILE A 140 -5.58 13.11 6.53
CA ILE A 140 -4.40 13.98 6.71
C ILE A 140 -4.73 15.46 6.58
N SER A 141 -5.76 15.83 5.79
CA SER A 141 -6.18 17.23 5.64
C SER A 141 -7.00 17.72 6.84
N ASN A 142 -7.71 16.80 7.52
CA ASN A 142 -8.53 17.11 8.68
C ASN A 142 -7.80 16.97 10.02
N SER A 143 -6.50 16.64 10.01
CA SER A 143 -5.69 16.48 11.23
C SER A 143 -4.34 17.17 11.11
N GLU A 144 -4.08 18.11 12.02
CA GLU A 144 -2.77 18.76 12.14
C GLU A 144 -1.72 17.87 12.82
N ASP A 145 -2.13 16.79 13.47
CA ASP A 145 -1.25 15.95 14.28
C ASP A 145 -0.74 14.71 13.53
N ILE A 146 -1.45 14.25 12.49
CA ILE A 146 -1.02 13.10 11.70
C ILE A 146 0.15 13.53 10.80
N ARG A 147 1.36 13.09 11.16
CA ARG A 147 2.59 13.26 10.37
C ARG A 147 3.33 11.94 10.11
N GLN A 148 2.86 10.83 10.67
CA GLN A 148 3.42 9.50 10.43
C GLN A 148 2.41 8.67 9.63
N ILE A 149 2.80 8.26 8.43
CA ILE A 149 1.98 7.43 7.56
C ILE A 149 2.73 6.14 7.31
N VAL A 150 2.10 5.00 7.54
CA VAL A 150 2.69 3.68 7.27
C VAL A 150 1.92 3.04 6.13
N LEU A 151 2.59 2.84 5.01
CA LEU A 151 2.05 2.12 3.85
C LEU A 151 2.50 0.67 3.94
N LEU A 152 1.55 -0.24 4.10
CA LEU A 152 1.73 -1.69 4.10
C LEU A 152 1.36 -2.19 2.69
N THR A 153 2.36 -2.43 1.85
CA THR A 153 2.18 -2.52 0.38
C THR A 153 2.84 -3.74 -0.25
N ASP A 154 2.56 -3.95 -1.54
CA ASP A 154 3.27 -4.92 -2.39
C ASP A 154 4.69 -4.48 -2.79
N GLY A 155 5.08 -3.23 -2.48
CA GLY A 155 6.39 -2.64 -2.80
C GLY A 155 6.41 -1.83 -4.11
N MET A 156 5.29 -1.72 -4.82
CA MET A 156 5.14 -0.87 -6.01
C MET A 156 4.19 0.30 -5.79
N ASP A 157 3.88 0.67 -4.55
CA ASP A 157 3.00 1.81 -4.25
C ASP A 157 3.67 3.15 -4.63
N THR A 158 2.93 3.95 -5.40
CA THR A 158 3.37 5.24 -5.95
C THR A 158 2.81 6.44 -5.18
N ARG A 159 1.97 6.23 -4.16
CA ARG A 159 1.41 7.30 -3.31
C ARG A 159 2.44 8.29 -2.78
N PRO A 160 3.65 7.88 -2.31
CA PRO A 160 4.67 8.83 -1.88
C PRO A 160 5.06 9.86 -2.96
N TYR A 161 4.91 9.51 -4.23
CA TYR A 161 5.30 10.30 -5.38
C TYR A 161 4.16 11.09 -6.01
N ARG A 162 2.90 10.61 -5.90
CA ARG A 162 1.73 11.21 -6.57
C ARG A 162 0.74 11.91 -5.64
N LEU A 163 0.70 11.57 -4.35
CA LEU A 163 -0.18 12.23 -3.38
C LEU A 163 0.48 13.46 -2.74
N SER A 164 -0.36 14.36 -2.24
CA SER A 164 0.07 15.58 -1.55
C SER A 164 0.16 15.33 -0.05
N TRP A 165 1.34 15.55 0.51
CA TRP A 165 1.62 15.33 1.93
C TRP A 165 1.74 16.64 2.70
N PRO A 166 1.21 16.72 3.94
CA PRO A 166 1.50 17.80 4.87
C PRO A 166 3.00 18.00 5.08
N ARG A 167 3.40 19.21 5.48
CA ARG A 167 4.80 19.50 5.79
C ARG A 167 5.26 18.63 6.95
N LEU A 168 6.49 18.12 6.83
CA LEU A 168 7.15 17.28 7.84
C LEU A 168 6.48 15.90 8.00
N SER A 169 5.81 15.41 6.96
CA SER A 169 5.33 14.03 6.92
C SER A 169 6.49 13.05 6.78
N VAL A 170 6.38 11.92 7.46
CA VAL A 170 7.23 10.75 7.24
C VAL A 170 6.33 9.62 6.76
N VAL A 171 6.62 9.10 5.58
CA VAL A 171 5.97 7.93 5.03
C VAL A 171 6.91 6.75 5.20
N TYR A 172 6.47 5.77 5.98
CA TYR A 172 7.13 4.48 6.17
C TYR A 172 6.51 3.49 5.20
N ASP A 173 7.27 3.03 4.22
CA ASP A 173 6.86 1.93 3.35
C ASP A 173 7.33 0.61 3.98
N VAL A 174 6.39 -0.30 4.20
CA VAL A 174 6.64 -1.67 4.68
C VAL A 174 6.19 -2.62 3.58
N SER A 175 7.17 -3.26 2.93
CA SER A 175 6.89 -4.11 1.77
C SER A 175 8.02 -5.12 1.54
N PRO A 176 7.85 -6.10 0.62
CA PRO A 176 8.92 -7.00 0.22
C PRO A 176 10.12 -6.26 -0.37
N GLY A 177 11.32 -6.55 0.14
CA GLY A 177 12.52 -5.76 -0.18
C GLY A 177 12.97 -5.82 -1.64
N LYS A 178 12.86 -6.99 -2.29
CA LYS A 178 13.23 -7.18 -3.71
C LYS A 178 12.30 -6.38 -4.64
N VAL A 179 11.01 -6.34 -4.33
CA VAL A 179 10.01 -5.61 -5.11
C VAL A 179 10.24 -4.11 -4.98
N PHE A 180 10.38 -3.62 -3.73
CA PHE A 180 10.63 -2.20 -3.46
C PHE A 180 11.91 -1.68 -4.13
N SER A 181 13.01 -2.44 -4.04
CA SER A 181 14.29 -2.05 -4.66
C SER A 181 14.22 -2.02 -6.19
N THR A 182 13.43 -2.90 -6.80
CA THR A 182 13.14 -2.88 -8.24
C THR A 182 12.32 -1.65 -8.62
N ALA A 183 11.21 -1.39 -7.92
CA ALA A 183 10.36 -0.25 -8.15
C ALA A 183 11.11 1.08 -7.96
N THR A 184 11.86 1.22 -6.88
CA THR A 184 12.64 2.44 -6.58
C THR A 184 13.67 2.74 -7.65
N ARG A 185 14.32 1.73 -8.22
CA ARG A 185 15.27 1.89 -9.32
C ARG A 185 14.60 2.40 -10.60
N GLN A 186 13.44 1.82 -10.95
CA GLN A 186 12.65 2.25 -12.12
C GLN A 186 12.12 3.68 -11.94
N LEU A 187 11.54 4.00 -10.77
CA LEU A 187 11.03 5.33 -10.44
C LEU A 187 12.13 6.41 -10.43
N ARG A 188 13.32 6.09 -9.88
CA ARG A 188 14.47 7.00 -9.96
C ARG A 188 14.92 7.22 -11.41
N GLY A 189 14.91 6.17 -12.23
CA GLY A 189 15.26 6.23 -13.65
C GLY A 189 14.31 7.10 -14.48
N SER A 190 13.02 7.15 -14.12
CA SER A 190 12.03 8.03 -14.77
C SER A 190 12.02 9.47 -14.25
N GLY A 191 12.82 9.77 -13.22
CA GLY A 191 12.87 11.09 -12.61
C GLY A 191 11.75 11.37 -11.60
N ALA A 192 11.04 10.33 -11.13
CA ALA A 192 10.05 10.45 -10.07
C ALA A 192 10.70 10.99 -8.79
N LYS A 193 10.02 11.94 -8.13
CA LYS A 193 10.49 12.54 -6.88
C LYS A 193 9.38 12.52 -5.85
N VAL A 194 9.71 12.03 -4.65
CA VAL A 194 8.85 12.19 -3.48
C VAL A 194 8.66 13.68 -3.19
N SER A 195 7.47 14.05 -2.72
CA SER A 195 7.17 15.43 -2.33
C SER A 195 8.21 15.98 -1.35
N ARG A 196 8.62 17.25 -1.50
CA ARG A 196 9.56 17.91 -0.58
C ARG A 196 9.04 18.03 0.85
N ASN A 197 7.74 17.89 1.04
CA ASN A 197 7.10 17.91 2.35
C ASN A 197 7.23 16.58 3.11
N CYS A 198 7.66 15.52 2.42
CA CYS A 198 7.65 14.15 2.92
C CYS A 198 9.04 13.50 2.83
N VAL A 199 9.38 12.69 3.83
CA VAL A 199 10.50 11.75 3.78
C VAL A 199 9.93 10.35 3.61
N LEU A 200 10.45 9.60 2.63
CA LEU A 200 10.10 8.19 2.41
C LEU A 200 11.19 7.29 3.02
N LEU A 201 10.80 6.39 3.93
CA LEU A 201 11.68 5.42 4.57
C LEU A 201 11.14 4.02 4.33
N HIS A 202 11.98 3.11 3.86
CA HIS A 202 11.58 1.72 3.60
C HIS A 202 12.00 0.81 4.76
N THR A 203 11.10 -0.08 5.13
CA THR A 203 11.30 -1.16 6.08
C THR A 203 10.95 -2.48 5.40
N HIS A 204 11.90 -3.43 5.41
CA HIS A 204 11.70 -4.74 4.81
C HIS A 204 10.61 -5.51 5.58
N LEU A 205 9.61 -6.02 4.86
CA LEU A 205 8.57 -6.89 5.43
C LEU A 205 9.17 -8.17 6.04
N GLU A 206 10.26 -8.67 5.44
CA GLU A 206 10.97 -9.87 5.87
C GLU A 206 11.83 -9.67 7.12
N SER A 207 11.82 -8.47 7.72
CA SER A 207 12.57 -8.19 8.94
C SER A 207 12.13 -9.09 10.09
N PRO A 208 13.06 -9.69 10.86
CA PRO A 208 12.71 -10.55 12.00
C PRO A 208 11.98 -9.80 13.11
N ASP A 209 12.17 -8.48 13.20
CA ASP A 209 11.48 -7.60 14.15
C ASP A 209 11.06 -6.31 13.43
N LEU A 210 9.81 -6.32 12.94
CA LEU A 210 9.23 -5.18 12.24
C LEU A 210 9.06 -3.97 13.17
N GLN A 211 8.77 -4.19 14.46
CA GLN A 211 8.59 -3.14 15.46
C GLN A 211 9.90 -2.39 15.72
N GLU A 212 10.98 -3.11 15.95
CA GLU A 212 12.31 -2.54 16.13
C GLU A 212 12.78 -1.83 14.86
N SER A 213 12.50 -2.41 13.68
CA SER A 213 12.90 -1.82 12.39
C SER A 213 12.21 -0.48 12.11
N LEU A 214 10.90 -0.38 12.37
CA LEU A 214 10.17 0.88 12.26
C LEU A 214 10.68 1.91 13.28
N SER A 215 10.94 1.48 14.51
CA SER A 215 11.49 2.36 15.56
C SER A 215 12.87 2.90 15.22
N LYS A 216 13.75 2.06 14.64
CA LYS A 216 15.08 2.47 14.12
C LYS A 216 14.97 3.47 12.98
N ASN A 217 13.93 3.35 12.15
CA ASN A 217 13.60 4.33 11.11
C ASN A 217 12.96 5.61 11.68
N GLY A 218 12.81 5.73 13.00
CA GLY A 218 12.33 6.95 13.67
C GLY A 218 10.83 6.99 13.93
N PHE A 219 10.12 5.88 13.73
CA PHE A 219 8.71 5.78 14.11
C PHE A 219 8.54 6.02 15.62
N ASN A 220 7.59 6.89 15.98
CA ASN A 220 7.33 7.27 17.36
C ASN A 220 5.91 6.89 17.78
N GLY A 221 5.80 5.89 18.65
CA GLY A 221 4.51 5.42 19.18
C GLY A 221 3.79 6.39 20.12
N ASN A 222 4.39 7.53 20.47
CA ASN A 222 3.75 8.61 21.23
C ASN A 222 3.08 9.66 20.34
N ARG A 223 2.98 9.42 19.03
CA ARG A 223 2.37 10.34 18.05
C ARG A 223 1.33 9.61 17.22
N LEU A 224 0.30 10.35 16.81
CA LEU A 224 -0.74 9.82 15.93
C LEU A 224 -0.13 9.34 14.61
N SER A 225 -0.65 8.21 14.14
CA SER A 225 -0.22 7.55 12.93
C SER A 225 -1.40 7.11 12.10
N LEU A 226 -1.20 7.07 10.77
CA LEU A 226 -2.17 6.55 9.81
C LEU A 226 -1.55 5.36 9.10
N TRP A 227 -2.18 4.20 9.21
CA TRP A 227 -1.74 2.93 8.64
C TRP A 227 -2.63 2.57 7.46
N ILE A 228 -2.02 2.20 6.33
CA ILE A 228 -2.71 1.90 5.07
C ILE A 228 -2.34 0.49 4.64
N LEU A 229 -3.32 -0.40 4.47
CA LEU A 229 -3.12 -1.75 3.95
C LEU A 229 -3.69 -1.88 2.54
N GLN A 230 -2.85 -2.11 1.55
CA GLN A 230 -3.30 -2.50 0.20
C GLN A 230 -2.22 -3.31 -0.50
N GLY A 231 -2.54 -4.55 -0.89
CA GLY A 231 -1.64 -5.39 -1.68
C GLY A 231 -0.49 -6.04 -0.90
N LEU A 232 -0.35 -5.77 0.41
CA LEU A 232 0.62 -6.48 1.24
C LEU A 232 0.37 -8.00 1.18
N PRO A 233 1.40 -8.82 0.92
CA PRO A 233 1.25 -10.27 0.90
C PRO A 233 1.04 -10.81 2.32
N LEU A 234 -0.19 -11.22 2.62
CA LEU A 234 -0.57 -11.87 3.88
C LEU A 234 -1.09 -13.28 3.57
N PRO A 235 -0.24 -14.32 3.66
CA PRO A 235 -0.59 -15.66 3.18
C PRO A 235 -1.56 -16.41 4.13
N THR A 236 -1.64 -16.00 5.39
CA THR A 236 -2.39 -16.72 6.44
C THR A 236 -3.05 -15.76 7.42
N THR A 237 -4.06 -16.26 8.13
CA THR A 237 -4.69 -15.55 9.25
C THR A 237 -3.66 -15.19 10.32
N MET A 238 -2.73 -16.11 10.64
CA MET A 238 -1.62 -15.86 11.58
C MET A 238 -0.75 -14.65 11.16
N SER A 239 -0.53 -14.45 9.87
CA SER A 239 0.22 -13.29 9.35
C SER A 239 -0.53 -11.98 9.62
N LEU A 240 -1.86 -11.99 9.49
CA LEU A 240 -2.72 -10.85 9.86
C LEU A 240 -2.71 -10.62 11.38
N GLU A 241 -2.79 -11.67 12.21
CA GLU A 241 -2.72 -11.53 13.67
C GLU A 241 -1.40 -10.91 14.13
N ASN A 242 -0.28 -11.38 13.57
CA ASN A 242 1.04 -10.82 13.84
C ASN A 242 1.14 -9.35 13.41
N LEU A 243 0.59 -9.01 12.24
CA LEU A 243 0.54 -7.63 11.78
C LEU A 243 -0.29 -6.75 12.74
N LEU A 244 -1.48 -7.20 13.15
CA LEU A 244 -2.32 -6.49 14.11
C LEU A 244 -1.63 -6.31 15.46
N HIS A 245 -0.90 -7.32 15.94
CA HIS A 245 -0.05 -7.21 17.13
C HIS A 245 0.98 -6.08 16.96
N VAL A 246 1.77 -6.09 15.89
CA VAL A 246 2.81 -5.07 15.64
C VAL A 246 2.21 -3.67 15.57
N ILE A 247 1.10 -3.49 14.84
CA ILE A 247 0.42 -2.19 14.77
C ILE A 247 -0.11 -1.80 16.16
N SER A 248 -0.68 -2.73 16.93
CA SER A 248 -1.18 -2.42 18.28
C SER A 248 -0.07 -1.96 19.23
N SER A 249 1.12 -2.57 19.15
CA SER A 249 2.27 -2.20 19.97
C SER A 249 2.86 -0.84 19.60
N LEU A 250 2.79 -0.47 18.31
CA LEU A 250 3.37 0.77 17.79
C LEU A 250 2.40 1.96 17.80
N ALA A 251 1.18 1.76 17.33
CA ALA A 251 0.24 2.83 17.04
C ALA A 251 -0.27 3.48 18.33
N MET A 252 -0.13 4.80 18.42
CA MET A 252 -0.71 5.59 19.50
C MET A 252 -2.23 5.40 19.55
N LYS A 253 -2.83 5.40 20.74
CA LYS A 253 -4.30 5.47 20.88
C LYS A 253 -4.88 6.61 20.02
N GLY A 254 -5.95 6.33 19.28
CA GLY A 254 -6.58 7.25 18.33
C GLY A 254 -5.96 7.21 16.92
N SER A 255 -4.87 6.47 16.71
CA SER A 255 -4.34 6.21 15.37
C SER A 255 -5.34 5.42 14.53
N ILE A 256 -5.30 5.64 13.22
CA ILE A 256 -6.26 5.06 12.28
C ILE A 256 -5.55 4.02 11.41
N PHE A 257 -6.23 2.90 11.16
CA PHE A 257 -5.80 1.84 10.26
C PHE A 257 -6.89 1.59 9.21
N ILE A 258 -6.60 1.83 7.94
CA ILE A 258 -7.54 1.60 6.84
C ILE A 258 -6.92 0.69 5.80
N GLY A 259 -7.76 -0.03 5.06
CA GLY A 259 -7.25 -0.82 3.95
C GLY A 259 -8.21 -1.86 3.41
N GLU A 260 -7.66 -2.76 2.62
CA GLU A 260 -8.30 -3.98 2.13
C GLU A 260 -7.64 -5.19 2.78
N LEU A 261 -8.44 -6.08 3.37
CA LEU A 261 -7.97 -7.41 3.75
C LEU A 261 -7.93 -8.32 2.51
N PRO A 262 -6.81 -9.01 2.25
CA PRO A 262 -6.75 -10.01 1.19
C PRO A 262 -7.64 -11.20 1.55
N HIS A 263 -7.96 -12.02 0.54
CA HIS A 263 -8.58 -13.30 0.77
C HIS A 263 -7.61 -14.21 1.54
N LEU A 264 -8.02 -14.71 2.70
CA LEU A 264 -7.22 -15.59 3.55
C LEU A 264 -7.64 -17.05 3.28
N PRO A 265 -6.79 -17.87 2.63
CA PRO A 265 -7.17 -19.21 2.16
C PRO A 265 -7.32 -20.24 3.29
N ASP A 266 -6.70 -19.99 4.45
CA ASP A 266 -6.85 -20.81 5.66
C ASP A 266 -8.18 -20.56 6.39
N ARG A 267 -8.96 -19.58 5.92
CA ARG A 267 -10.29 -19.30 6.42
C ARG A 267 -11.31 -20.21 5.75
N PRO A 268 -12.25 -20.82 6.50
CA PRO A 268 -13.33 -21.59 5.88
C PRO A 268 -14.09 -20.70 4.92
N SER A 269 -14.29 -21.16 3.67
CA SER A 269 -15.19 -20.51 2.72
C SER A 269 -16.62 -20.70 3.21
N SER A 270 -17.04 -19.91 4.19
CA SER A 270 -18.40 -20.00 4.69
C SER A 270 -19.32 -19.34 3.66
N LYS A 271 -20.52 -19.89 3.48
CA LYS A 271 -21.57 -19.19 2.71
C LYS A 271 -22.18 -18.02 3.51
N ASP A 272 -21.78 -17.87 4.77
CA ASP A 272 -22.32 -16.90 5.71
C ASP A 272 -21.31 -15.77 5.97
N MET A 273 -21.35 -14.76 5.11
CA MET A 273 -20.49 -13.59 5.19
C MET A 273 -20.61 -12.82 6.52
N GLY A 274 -21.74 -12.94 7.22
CA GLY A 274 -21.94 -12.28 8.53
C GLY A 274 -21.04 -12.89 9.61
N TRP A 275 -20.98 -14.21 9.68
CA TRP A 275 -20.13 -14.93 10.64
C TRP A 275 -18.63 -14.66 10.42
N GLU A 276 -18.23 -14.48 9.16
CA GLU A 276 -16.87 -14.08 8.83
C GLU A 276 -16.56 -12.64 9.26
N GLN A 277 -17.47 -11.69 9.10
CA GLN A 277 -17.22 -10.33 9.58
C GLN A 277 -17.14 -10.28 11.12
N ASP A 278 -18.02 -10.99 11.83
CA ASP A 278 -18.01 -11.06 13.29
C ASP A 278 -16.68 -11.61 13.84
N ASN A 279 -16.13 -12.64 13.18
CA ASN A 279 -14.85 -13.21 13.58
C ASN A 279 -13.67 -12.26 13.32
N LEU A 280 -13.70 -11.49 12.23
CA LEU A 280 -12.69 -10.46 11.98
C LEU A 280 -12.82 -9.32 13.00
N GLU A 281 -14.05 -8.90 13.31
CA GLU A 281 -14.28 -7.86 14.31
C GLU A 281 -13.72 -8.27 15.67
N LYS A 282 -13.99 -9.50 16.11
CA LYS A 282 -13.39 -10.07 17.34
C LYS A 282 -11.87 -10.09 17.29
N LEU A 283 -11.28 -10.43 16.14
CA LEU A 283 -9.83 -10.45 15.98
C LEU A 283 -9.22 -9.04 16.10
N PHE A 284 -9.76 -8.06 15.38
CA PHE A 284 -9.36 -6.66 15.49
C PHE A 284 -9.52 -6.15 16.93
N PHE A 285 -10.64 -6.46 17.57
CA PHE A 285 -10.91 -6.06 18.94
C PHE A 285 -9.94 -6.69 19.95
N THR A 286 -9.54 -7.95 19.73
CA THR A 286 -8.52 -8.64 20.55
C THR A 286 -7.19 -7.90 20.53
N TRP A 287 -6.85 -7.26 19.41
CA TRP A 287 -5.68 -6.40 19.25
C TRP A 287 -5.94 -4.92 19.53
N GLY A 288 -7.10 -4.57 20.10
CA GLY A 288 -7.38 -3.21 20.55
C GLY A 288 -7.92 -2.27 19.49
N PHE A 289 -8.35 -2.78 18.35
CA PHE A 289 -8.95 -1.97 17.29
C PHE A 289 -10.48 -2.03 17.33
N ARG A 290 -11.13 -0.88 17.21
CA ARG A 290 -12.54 -0.81 16.79
C ARG A 290 -12.57 -0.73 15.27
N VAL A 291 -13.06 -1.78 14.61
CA VAL A 291 -13.13 -1.87 13.15
C VAL A 291 -14.55 -1.66 12.64
N SER A 292 -14.66 -1.10 11.44
CA SER A 292 -15.89 -1.01 10.66
C SER A 292 -15.58 -1.45 9.24
N PHE A 293 -16.33 -2.43 8.74
CA PHE A 293 -16.20 -2.92 7.37
C PHE A 293 -17.01 -2.05 6.41
N VAL A 294 -16.46 -1.85 5.21
CA VAL A 294 -17.02 -1.00 4.17
C VAL A 294 -17.39 -1.87 2.97
N GLN A 295 -18.63 -1.77 2.51
CA GLN A 295 -19.09 -2.52 1.35
C GLN A 295 -18.68 -1.82 0.05
N TYR A 296 -18.20 -2.59 -0.92
CA TYR A 296 -17.81 -2.07 -2.23
C TYR A 296 -18.96 -1.37 -2.97
N ASP A 297 -20.18 -1.89 -2.82
CA ASP A 297 -21.38 -1.29 -3.42
C ASP A 297 -21.63 0.13 -2.90
N ASP A 298 -21.37 0.37 -1.61
CA ASP A 298 -21.55 1.70 -1.02
C ASP A 298 -20.47 2.66 -1.51
N VAL A 299 -19.21 2.20 -1.58
CA VAL A 299 -18.11 3.00 -2.15
C VAL A 299 -18.38 3.38 -3.60
N ALA A 300 -18.84 2.44 -4.41
CA ALA A 300 -19.13 2.67 -5.82
C ALA A 300 -20.30 3.62 -6.03
N LYS A 301 -21.38 3.49 -5.23
CA LYS A 301 -22.50 4.43 -5.22
C LYS A 301 -22.05 5.84 -4.85
N ASP A 302 -21.23 5.96 -3.80
CA ASP A 302 -20.72 7.25 -3.31
C ASP A 302 -19.90 8.00 -4.38
N ILE A 303 -19.22 7.28 -5.27
CA ILE A 303 -18.45 7.87 -6.38
C ILE A 303 -19.20 7.89 -7.72
N GLY A 304 -20.48 7.51 -7.72
CA GLY A 304 -21.35 7.62 -8.90
C GLY A 304 -21.11 6.56 -9.98
N LEU A 305 -20.50 5.41 -9.64
CA LEU A 305 -20.37 4.27 -10.55
C LEU A 305 -21.65 3.44 -10.54
N ASP A 306 -22.30 3.30 -11.70
CA ASP A 306 -23.41 2.37 -11.90
C ASP A 306 -22.87 0.96 -12.12
N ILE A 307 -23.15 0.06 -11.18
CA ILE A 307 -22.59 -1.28 -11.17
C ILE A 307 -23.62 -2.24 -11.77
N ALA A 308 -23.38 -2.67 -13.00
CA ALA A 308 -24.30 -3.55 -13.73
C ALA A 308 -24.33 -5.02 -13.28
N ALA A 309 -23.49 -5.44 -12.33
CA ALA A 309 -23.45 -6.81 -11.81
C ALA A 309 -23.15 -6.84 -10.31
N PRO A 310 -23.71 -7.77 -9.52
CA PRO A 310 -23.26 -7.97 -8.15
C PRO A 310 -21.78 -8.33 -8.21
N TRP A 311 -20.92 -7.48 -7.65
CA TRP A 311 -19.51 -7.77 -7.53
C TRP A 311 -19.39 -9.12 -6.84
N GLN A 312 -18.87 -10.12 -7.53
CA GLN A 312 -18.54 -11.38 -6.88
C GLN A 312 -17.57 -11.04 -5.74
N GLN A 313 -18.04 -11.13 -4.50
CA GLN A 313 -17.25 -10.85 -3.32
C GLN A 313 -16.20 -11.96 -3.21
N HIS A 314 -14.98 -11.68 -3.67
CA HIS A 314 -13.86 -12.64 -3.66
C HIS A 314 -13.21 -12.76 -2.27
N GLY A 315 -14.01 -12.67 -1.19
CA GLY A 315 -13.52 -12.75 0.19
C GLY A 315 -12.57 -11.63 0.62
N ARG A 316 -12.49 -10.52 -0.15
CA ARG A 316 -11.77 -9.29 0.21
C ARG A 316 -12.71 -8.28 0.82
N VAL A 317 -12.26 -7.57 1.85
CA VAL A 317 -13.11 -6.66 2.62
C VAL A 317 -12.37 -5.35 2.91
N LEU A 318 -12.99 -4.22 2.59
CA LEU A 318 -12.50 -2.90 2.97
C LEU A 318 -12.82 -2.63 4.44
N PHE A 319 -11.93 -1.95 5.14
CA PHE A 319 -12.15 -1.62 6.54
C PHE A 319 -11.56 -0.26 6.92
N VAL A 320 -12.09 0.28 8.02
CA VAL A 320 -11.54 1.39 8.78
C VAL A 320 -11.51 0.98 10.24
N ALA A 321 -10.37 1.13 10.88
CA ALA A 321 -10.16 0.77 12.27
C ALA A 321 -9.50 1.91 13.05
N GLU A 322 -9.88 2.06 14.32
CA GLU A 322 -9.29 3.01 15.24
C GLU A 322 -8.63 2.26 16.40
N GLN A 323 -7.38 2.65 16.72
CA GLN A 323 -6.63 2.07 17.82
C GLN A 323 -7.15 2.58 19.18
N LEU A 324 -7.64 1.67 20.02
CA LEU A 324 -8.21 2.00 21.33
C LEU A 324 -7.19 1.89 22.47
N ARG A 325 -6.15 1.08 22.28
CA ARG A 325 -5.11 0.83 23.28
C ARG A 325 -3.96 1.82 23.16
N PHE A 326 -3.26 2.03 24.26
CA PHE A 326 -2.00 2.75 24.26
C PHE A 326 -0.92 1.91 23.61
N SER A 327 -0.04 2.55 22.85
CA SER A 327 1.17 1.92 22.34
C SER A 327 2.12 1.55 23.48
N ASP A 328 3.09 0.67 23.22
CA ASP A 328 4.15 0.35 24.16
C ASP A 328 4.92 1.60 24.61
N ALA A 329 5.07 2.58 23.71
CA ALA A 329 5.74 3.83 24.00
C ALA A 329 4.94 4.71 24.97
N GLN A 330 3.61 4.72 24.86
CA GLN A 330 2.72 5.46 25.75
C GLN A 330 2.62 4.82 27.14
N VAL A 331 2.71 3.49 27.22
CA VAL A 331 2.65 2.76 28.50
C VAL A 331 3.92 2.93 29.34
N ARG A 332 5.07 3.19 28.71
CA ARG A 332 6.37 3.37 29.40
C ARG A 332 6.57 4.76 30.01
N GLN A 333 5.63 5.70 29.82
CA GLN A 333 5.69 7.07 30.36
C GLN A 333 5.08 7.15 31.75
#